data_AF-A0A3P8PML3-F1
#
_entry.id   AF-A0A3P8PML3-F1
#
_cell.length_a   1.000
_cell.length_b   1.000
_cell.length_c   1.000
_cell.angle_alpha   90.00
_cell.angle_beta   90.00
_cell.angle_gamma   90.00
#
_symmetry.space_group_name_H-M   'P 1'
#
loop_
_entity.id
_entity.type
_entity.pdbx_description
1 polymer ?
#
loop_
_entity_poly.entity_id
_entity_poly.type
_entity_poly.pdbx_seq_one_letter_code
_entity_poly.pdbx_strand_id
1 'polypeptide(L)'
;MSLFIFINRLTLRSCFVSVAVTPLTSCRNRCYEPFDNEKPGCRCDENCVAANSCCFDYYDICTAPTEQWECTNVRCGEKRLTQSRCHCSDDCLSAGDCCTNYKHVCHGEKQWVEDTCDDLSTPTCPAGFKQPLLLVSLDGLRAEYLQTWSALIPVLDKLRRCGTSAPFMQSAFPTKTFPNHYSIVTGLYPESNGLIDNTMYDPVFDATFSLSSPEKNNPDWYLGQPIWHTAKSHGLKSGTFFWPGSDVKIADSFPDIYVPYDGTVPFEERVFTVLKWLQLPANKRLPDFFTLYLEEPDKSGHSYGPVSGGIITSLQGVDKIIGQLMNGLKQINLHRCLNIIIVADHGMEETSCERKETMKELVGDTSMYVVTEGPIGRIRAKSKDCKKPDQKIKPYLKANLPKRLHFANSRRIEDVSILWLVYCSVTGTKTASFFLKFS
;
A
#
# COMPACT_ATOMS: atom_id res chain seq x y z
N MET A 1 48.38 -91.06 31.70
CA MET A 1 47.83 -91.14 30.33
C MET A 1 46.33 -90.86 30.41
N SER A 2 45.93 -89.61 30.18
CA SER A 2 44.53 -89.23 30.00
C SER A 2 44.44 -88.11 28.97
N LEU A 3 43.69 -88.43 27.92
CA LEU A 3 43.16 -87.68 26.77
C LEU A 3 43.21 -86.14 26.80
N PHE A 4 43.83 -85.54 25.78
CA PHE A 4 43.57 -84.17 25.32
C PHE A 4 42.38 -84.19 24.35
N ILE A 5 41.36 -83.37 24.62
CA ILE A 5 40.25 -83.08 23.70
C ILE A 5 40.56 -81.77 22.97
N PHE A 6 40.58 -81.83 21.64
CA PHE A 6 40.65 -80.67 20.74
C PHE A 6 39.33 -79.90 20.75
N ILE A 7 39.37 -78.59 20.99
CA ILE A 7 38.27 -77.66 20.65
C ILE A 7 38.78 -76.71 19.57
N ASN A 8 38.16 -76.78 18.40
CA ASN A 8 38.48 -75.99 17.22
C ASN A 8 37.72 -74.65 17.24
N ARG A 9 38.40 -73.59 16.81
CA ARG A 9 37.93 -72.19 16.78
C ARG A 9 36.72 -71.97 15.86
N LEU A 10 35.86 -71.02 16.25
CA LEU A 10 35.16 -70.12 15.33
C LEU A 10 34.99 -68.75 16.01
N THR A 11 35.97 -67.87 15.81
CA THR A 11 35.84 -66.44 16.11
C THR A 11 35.19 -65.75 14.91
N LEU A 12 33.89 -65.44 15.00
CA LEU A 12 33.21 -64.51 14.12
C LEU A 12 33.77 -63.10 14.36
N ARG A 13 34.71 -62.66 13.53
CA ARG A 13 35.05 -61.23 13.42
C ARG A 13 33.94 -60.56 12.60
N SER A 14 32.97 -59.95 13.29
CA SER A 14 32.08 -58.98 12.68
C SER A 14 32.91 -57.76 12.27
N CYS A 15 33.06 -57.53 10.96
CA CYS A 15 33.53 -56.26 10.43
C CYS A 15 32.38 -55.26 10.49
N PHE A 16 32.22 -54.55 11.61
CA PHE A 16 31.43 -53.32 11.62
C PHE A 16 32.24 -52.24 10.90
N VAL A 17 31.93 -52.02 9.62
CA VAL A 17 32.28 -50.78 8.95
C VAL A 17 31.36 -49.72 9.56
N SER A 18 31.86 -48.93 10.52
CA SER A 18 31.15 -47.75 11.01
C SER A 18 31.14 -46.71 9.88
N VAL A 19 30.08 -46.71 9.08
CA VAL A 19 29.81 -45.57 8.19
C VAL A 19 29.56 -44.38 9.12
N ALA A 20 30.44 -43.38 9.07
CA ALA A 20 30.25 -42.16 9.85
C ALA A 20 28.98 -41.46 9.36
N VAL A 21 27.89 -41.60 10.11
CA VAL A 21 26.64 -40.92 9.79
C VAL A 21 26.79 -39.47 10.26
N THR A 22 26.93 -38.54 9.32
CA THR A 22 26.93 -37.09 9.61
C THR A 22 25.55 -36.68 10.10
N PRO A 23 25.43 -36.13 11.32
CA PRO A 23 24.14 -35.71 11.84
C PRO A 23 23.51 -34.60 10.98
N LEU A 24 22.20 -34.65 10.80
CA LEU A 24 21.45 -33.58 10.16
C LEU A 24 21.29 -32.42 11.16
N THR A 25 21.89 -31.27 10.85
CA THR A 25 21.94 -30.11 11.78
C THR A 25 21.21 -28.87 11.28
N SER A 26 20.72 -28.87 10.04
CA SER A 26 20.14 -27.70 9.36
C SER A 26 18.94 -28.11 8.51
N CYS A 27 18.02 -27.20 8.20
CA CYS A 27 16.92 -27.42 7.27
C CYS A 27 17.23 -27.07 5.80
N ARG A 28 18.45 -26.65 5.49
CA ARG A 28 18.84 -26.31 4.11
C ARG A 28 18.56 -27.47 3.16
N ASN A 29 17.72 -27.19 2.15
CA ASN A 29 17.25 -28.11 1.10
C ASN A 29 16.39 -29.30 1.56
N ARG A 30 15.92 -29.32 2.81
CA ARG A 30 15.15 -30.42 3.40
C ARG A 30 13.90 -29.98 4.17
N CYS A 31 13.39 -28.80 3.89
CA CYS A 31 12.12 -28.34 4.46
C CYS A 31 10.98 -29.29 4.13
N TYR A 32 10.19 -29.63 5.13
CA TYR A 32 9.02 -30.50 5.06
C TYR A 32 9.31 -31.94 4.62
N GLU A 33 10.59 -32.35 4.56
CA GLU A 33 10.94 -33.74 4.32
C GLU A 33 10.60 -34.58 5.57
N PRO A 34 10.05 -35.80 5.40
CA PRO A 34 9.71 -36.66 6.52
C PRO A 34 10.93 -36.96 7.41
N PHE A 35 10.71 -37.05 8.72
CA PHE A 35 11.77 -37.41 9.65
C PHE A 35 12.25 -38.85 9.43
N ASP A 36 13.57 -39.01 9.30
CA ASP A 36 14.25 -40.28 9.11
C ASP A 36 14.87 -40.73 10.45
N ASN A 37 14.23 -41.70 11.12
CA ASN A 37 14.70 -42.23 12.41
C ASN A 37 16.09 -42.91 12.33
N GLU A 38 16.55 -43.27 11.12
CA GLU A 38 17.85 -43.92 10.91
C GLU A 38 18.98 -42.89 10.80
N LYS A 39 18.67 -41.61 10.59
CA LYS A 39 19.64 -40.51 10.54
C LYS A 39 19.56 -39.67 11.81
N PRO A 40 20.59 -39.70 12.67
CA PRO A 40 20.63 -38.83 13.84
C PRO A 40 20.61 -37.36 13.41
N GLY A 41 19.81 -36.53 14.09
CA GLY A 41 19.73 -35.11 13.78
C GLY A 41 18.43 -34.45 14.24
N CYS A 42 18.32 -33.17 13.88
CA CYS A 42 17.12 -32.36 14.07
C CYS A 42 16.10 -32.57 12.93
N ARG A 43 14.86 -32.12 13.17
CA ARG A 43 13.72 -32.25 12.27
C ARG A 43 13.47 -30.98 11.47
N CYS A 44 12.87 -31.14 10.29
CA CYS A 44 12.46 -30.05 9.39
C CYS A 44 11.04 -30.23 8.84
N ASP A 45 10.27 -31.17 9.39
CA ASP A 45 8.86 -31.35 9.11
C ASP A 45 7.98 -30.52 10.05
N GLU A 46 6.69 -30.37 9.69
CA GLU A 46 5.73 -29.54 10.41
C GLU A 46 5.59 -29.91 11.90
N ASN A 47 5.85 -31.17 12.28
CA ASN A 47 5.73 -31.61 13.66
C ASN A 47 6.96 -31.27 14.52
N CYS A 48 8.04 -30.74 13.94
CA CYS A 48 9.27 -30.47 14.68
C CYS A 48 9.05 -29.49 15.83
N VAL A 49 8.13 -28.53 15.66
CA VAL A 49 7.81 -27.48 16.63
C VAL A 49 7.14 -28.11 17.85
N ALA A 50 6.11 -28.93 17.62
CA ALA A 50 5.41 -29.64 18.70
C ALA A 50 6.33 -30.65 19.42
N ALA A 51 7.27 -31.24 18.69
CA ALA A 51 8.25 -32.17 19.23
C ALA A 51 9.52 -31.50 19.81
N ASN A 52 9.58 -30.16 19.84
CA ASN A 52 10.74 -29.37 20.27
C ASN A 52 12.10 -29.90 19.74
N SER A 53 12.11 -30.27 18.45
CA SER A 53 13.25 -30.96 17.81
C SER A 53 13.59 -30.38 16.44
N CYS A 54 13.10 -29.18 16.13
CA CYS A 54 13.46 -28.46 14.91
C CYS A 54 14.96 -28.19 14.83
N CYS A 55 15.49 -28.16 13.61
CA CYS A 55 16.81 -27.57 13.40
C CYS A 55 16.79 -26.09 13.77
N PHE A 56 17.96 -25.57 14.16
CA PHE A 56 18.10 -24.20 14.64
C PHE A 56 17.66 -23.14 13.62
N ASP A 57 17.71 -23.48 12.33
CA ASP A 57 17.38 -22.63 11.18
C ASP A 57 16.03 -22.98 10.51
N TYR A 58 15.22 -23.85 11.13
CA TYR A 58 13.93 -24.27 10.57
C TYR A 58 13.01 -23.09 10.28
N TYR A 59 12.90 -22.15 11.22
CA TYR A 59 12.06 -20.97 11.03
C TYR A 59 12.55 -20.14 9.85
N ASP A 60 13.84 -19.82 9.79
CA ASP A 60 14.40 -18.92 8.76
C ASP A 60 14.37 -19.53 7.35
N ILE A 61 14.50 -20.86 7.23
CA ILE A 61 14.59 -21.54 5.93
C ILE A 61 13.22 -22.09 5.47
N CYS A 62 12.35 -22.52 6.38
CA CYS A 62 11.09 -23.17 6.01
C CYS A 62 9.86 -22.29 6.25
N THR A 63 9.79 -21.60 7.39
CA THR A 63 8.58 -20.81 7.76
C THR A 63 8.63 -19.39 7.20
N ALA A 64 9.69 -18.63 7.51
CA ALA A 64 9.85 -17.23 7.14
C ALA A 64 9.64 -16.94 5.63
N PRO A 65 10.08 -17.79 4.67
CA PRO A 65 9.82 -17.57 3.25
C PRO A 65 8.33 -17.50 2.87
N THR A 66 7.45 -18.10 3.67
CA THR A 66 5.99 -18.09 3.44
C THR A 66 5.32 -16.83 3.98
N GLU A 67 6.02 -16.07 4.82
CA GLU A 67 5.54 -14.87 5.52
C GLU A 67 6.25 -13.59 5.07
N GLN A 68 7.45 -13.71 4.48
CA GLN A 68 8.34 -12.59 4.16
C GLN A 68 8.61 -12.47 2.66
N TRP A 69 8.96 -11.25 2.24
CA TRP A 69 9.17 -10.88 0.84
C TRP A 69 10.64 -10.57 0.50
N GLU A 70 11.57 -11.06 1.34
CA GLU A 70 12.99 -10.72 1.26
C GLU A 70 13.86 -11.98 1.30
N CYS A 71 14.94 -11.93 0.52
CA CYS A 71 16.06 -12.84 0.70
C CYS A 71 16.85 -12.46 1.94
N THR A 72 17.40 -13.49 2.58
CA THR A 72 18.41 -13.41 3.64
C THR A 72 19.61 -14.25 3.23
N ASN A 73 20.74 -14.11 3.93
CA ASN A 73 21.95 -14.89 3.63
C ASN A 73 21.71 -16.40 3.67
N VAL A 74 20.77 -16.88 4.49
CA VAL A 74 20.44 -18.31 4.61
C VAL A 74 19.52 -18.81 3.50
N ARG A 75 18.77 -17.91 2.83
CA ARG A 75 17.87 -18.23 1.71
C ARG A 75 18.58 -18.24 0.35
N CYS A 76 19.78 -17.69 0.23
CA CYS A 76 20.49 -17.66 -1.03
C CYS A 76 20.84 -19.07 -1.54
N GLY A 77 20.40 -19.39 -2.76
CA GLY A 77 20.52 -20.73 -3.34
C GLY A 77 19.59 -21.74 -2.66
N GLU A 78 18.45 -21.30 -2.13
CA GLU A 78 17.45 -22.19 -1.54
C GLU A 78 16.86 -23.14 -2.60
N LYS A 79 16.51 -24.35 -2.16
CA LYS A 79 15.54 -25.19 -2.86
C LYS A 79 14.19 -24.49 -2.82
N ARG A 80 13.54 -24.34 -3.98
CA ARG A 80 12.23 -23.71 -4.10
C ARG A 80 11.21 -24.35 -3.15
N LEU A 81 10.52 -23.52 -2.37
CA LEU A 81 9.31 -23.90 -1.65
C LEU A 81 8.10 -23.36 -2.41
N THR A 82 7.07 -24.18 -2.57
CA THR A 82 5.85 -23.80 -3.30
C THR A 82 5.06 -22.71 -2.59
N GLN A 83 5.20 -22.61 -1.27
CA GLN A 83 4.49 -21.65 -0.42
C GLN A 83 5.24 -20.32 -0.24
N SER A 84 6.46 -20.20 -0.76
CA SER A 84 7.24 -18.96 -0.65
C SER A 84 6.55 -17.79 -1.36
N ARG A 85 6.57 -16.61 -0.75
CA ARG A 85 6.03 -15.37 -1.37
C ARG A 85 6.86 -14.90 -2.56
N CYS A 86 8.16 -15.13 -2.49
CA CYS A 86 9.15 -14.90 -3.55
C CYS A 86 10.35 -15.83 -3.32
N HIS A 87 11.18 -16.03 -4.34
CA HIS A 87 12.25 -17.02 -4.30
C HIS A 87 13.65 -16.39 -4.24
N CYS A 88 14.59 -17.15 -3.66
CA CYS A 88 16.02 -16.83 -3.64
C CYS A 88 16.86 -17.97 -4.25
N SER A 89 16.21 -18.83 -5.06
CA SER A 89 16.83 -19.92 -5.80
C SER A 89 17.59 -19.41 -7.03
N ASP A 90 18.56 -20.18 -7.51
CA ASP A 90 19.43 -19.77 -8.62
C ASP A 90 18.69 -19.53 -9.95
N ASP A 91 17.49 -20.10 -10.10
CA ASP A 91 16.61 -19.97 -11.26
C ASP A 91 15.51 -18.88 -11.09
N CYS A 92 15.47 -18.15 -9.98
CA CYS A 92 14.37 -17.21 -9.73
C CYS A 92 14.33 -16.06 -10.75
N LEU A 93 15.49 -15.66 -11.31
CA LEU A 93 15.55 -14.55 -12.27
C LEU A 93 14.95 -14.96 -13.62
N SER A 94 15.21 -16.18 -14.06
CA SER A 94 14.62 -16.71 -15.31
C SER A 94 13.15 -17.04 -15.15
N ALA A 95 12.73 -17.46 -13.96
CA ALA A 95 11.31 -17.66 -13.62
C ALA A 95 10.53 -16.34 -13.42
N GLY A 96 11.22 -15.24 -13.12
CA GLY A 96 10.62 -13.93 -12.89
C GLY A 96 9.95 -13.79 -11.51
N ASP A 97 10.40 -14.55 -10.52
CA ASP A 97 9.79 -14.65 -9.18
C ASP A 97 10.78 -14.42 -8.02
N CYS A 98 11.97 -13.90 -8.30
CA CYS A 98 12.91 -13.51 -7.25
C CYS A 98 12.32 -12.46 -6.30
N CYS A 99 12.73 -12.52 -5.03
CA CYS A 99 12.56 -11.38 -4.12
C CYS A 99 13.31 -10.15 -4.66
N THR A 100 12.83 -8.94 -4.37
CA THR A 100 13.37 -7.70 -4.98
C THR A 100 14.78 -7.34 -4.50
N ASN A 101 15.20 -7.87 -3.34
CA ASN A 101 16.55 -7.71 -2.80
C ASN A 101 17.51 -8.85 -3.17
N TYR A 102 17.12 -9.79 -4.05
CA TYR A 102 17.91 -10.98 -4.39
C TYR A 102 19.32 -10.63 -4.90
N LYS A 103 19.44 -9.74 -5.88
CA LYS A 103 20.74 -9.30 -6.41
C LYS A 103 21.63 -8.67 -5.34
N HIS A 104 21.03 -7.93 -4.41
CA HIS A 104 21.78 -7.30 -3.34
C HIS A 104 22.29 -8.33 -2.31
N VAL A 105 21.38 -9.13 -1.77
CA VAL A 105 21.69 -10.05 -0.67
C VAL A 105 22.49 -11.26 -1.14
N CYS A 106 22.15 -11.83 -2.30
CA CYS A 106 22.76 -13.09 -2.77
C CYS A 106 23.93 -12.89 -3.73
N HIS A 107 24.06 -11.72 -4.36
CA HIS A 107 25.11 -11.44 -5.34
C HIS A 107 25.97 -10.22 -5.01
N GLY A 108 25.73 -9.56 -3.87
CA GLY A 108 26.54 -8.43 -3.40
C GLY A 108 26.39 -7.16 -4.24
N GLU A 109 25.35 -7.05 -5.08
CA GLU A 109 25.05 -5.82 -5.80
C GLU A 109 24.55 -4.73 -4.83
N LYS A 110 24.68 -3.47 -5.22
CA LYS A 110 24.12 -2.35 -4.45
C LYS A 110 22.60 -2.30 -4.59
N GLN A 111 21.90 -1.92 -3.52
CA GLN A 111 20.49 -1.53 -3.62
C GLN A 111 20.34 -0.28 -4.49
N TRP A 112 19.14 -0.06 -5.03
CA TRP A 112 18.87 1.14 -5.81
C TRP A 112 19.16 2.41 -5.01
N VAL A 113 18.83 2.45 -3.72
CA VAL A 113 19.04 3.65 -2.89
C VAL A 113 20.52 4.01 -2.71
N GLU A 114 21.42 3.03 -2.79
CA GLU A 114 22.86 3.19 -2.60
C GLU A 114 23.61 3.68 -3.86
N ASP A 115 22.96 3.62 -5.03
CA ASP A 115 23.55 4.14 -6.27
C ASP A 115 23.65 5.67 -6.24
N THR A 116 24.46 6.25 -7.13
CA THR A 116 24.43 7.68 -7.39
C THR A 116 23.18 8.08 -8.19
N CYS A 117 22.84 9.36 -8.22
CA CYS A 117 21.82 9.85 -9.16
C CYS A 117 22.33 9.69 -10.59
N ASP A 118 21.48 9.20 -11.48
CA ASP A 118 21.77 9.07 -12.90
C ASP A 118 21.31 10.30 -13.68
N ASP A 119 22.05 10.68 -14.73
CA ASP A 119 21.49 11.51 -15.80
C ASP A 119 20.63 10.62 -16.72
N LEU A 120 19.33 10.92 -16.76
CA LEU A 120 18.32 10.20 -17.54
C LEU A 120 17.77 11.04 -18.70
N SER A 121 18.57 11.98 -19.23
CA SER A 121 18.25 12.75 -20.44
C SER A 121 17.90 11.86 -21.64
N THR A 122 18.49 10.66 -21.73
CA THR A 122 18.07 9.60 -22.66
C THR A 122 17.69 8.34 -21.86
N PRO A 123 16.42 7.88 -21.93
CA PRO A 123 15.99 6.71 -21.18
C PRO A 123 16.55 5.41 -21.76
N THR A 124 16.86 4.45 -20.88
CA THR A 124 17.34 3.11 -21.27
C THR A 124 16.24 2.10 -21.00
N CYS A 125 15.57 1.67 -22.07
CA CYS A 125 14.49 0.68 -22.01
C CYS A 125 14.91 -0.67 -22.62
N PRO A 126 14.51 -1.81 -22.03
CA PRO A 126 14.65 -3.11 -22.67
C PRO A 126 13.91 -3.16 -24.01
N ALA A 127 14.34 -4.04 -24.92
CA ALA A 127 13.74 -4.16 -26.24
C ALA A 127 12.22 -4.45 -26.14
N GLY A 128 11.42 -3.70 -26.89
CA GLY A 128 9.95 -3.84 -26.89
C GLY A 128 9.23 -2.99 -25.83
N PHE A 129 9.93 -2.33 -24.91
CA PHE A 129 9.34 -1.38 -23.98
C PHE A 129 9.25 0.02 -24.58
N LYS A 130 8.05 0.60 -24.57
CA LYS A 130 7.87 2.05 -24.46
C LYS A 130 7.99 2.43 -22.99
N GLN A 131 8.28 3.69 -22.67
CA GLN A 131 8.35 4.15 -21.28
C GLN A 131 6.95 4.14 -20.64
N PRO A 132 6.64 3.21 -19.73
CA PRO A 132 5.36 3.24 -19.03
C PRO A 132 5.36 4.32 -17.94
N LEU A 133 4.18 4.67 -17.46
CA LEU A 133 3.97 5.57 -16.33
C LEU A 133 3.37 4.80 -15.16
N LEU A 134 4.02 4.86 -13.99
CA LEU A 134 3.50 4.38 -12.72
C LEU A 134 3.15 5.56 -11.82
N LEU A 135 1.86 5.67 -11.49
CA LEU A 135 1.35 6.63 -10.53
C LEU A 135 1.20 5.95 -9.16
N VAL A 136 2.04 6.34 -8.21
CA VAL A 136 2.04 5.81 -6.84
C VAL A 136 1.42 6.85 -5.92
N SER A 137 0.40 6.46 -5.16
CA SER A 137 -0.19 7.30 -4.11
C SER A 137 0.13 6.74 -2.73
N LEU A 138 0.62 7.63 -1.86
CA LEU A 138 0.86 7.40 -0.44
C LEU A 138 -0.15 8.27 0.33
N ASP A 139 -1.25 7.66 0.77
CA ASP A 139 -2.38 8.38 1.34
C ASP A 139 -1.96 9.21 2.57
N GLY A 140 -2.38 10.47 2.64
CA GLY A 140 -2.08 11.33 3.79
C GLY A 140 -0.59 11.67 3.98
N LEU A 141 0.28 11.41 3.00
CA LEU A 141 1.69 11.81 3.04
C LEU A 141 1.82 13.34 2.93
N ARG A 142 1.65 14.01 4.08
CA ARG A 142 1.85 15.45 4.25
C ARG A 142 3.23 15.86 3.75
N ALA A 143 3.29 16.91 2.93
CA ALA A 143 4.54 17.40 2.33
C ALA A 143 5.65 17.71 3.35
N GLU A 144 5.28 18.15 4.56
CA GLU A 144 6.22 18.43 5.65
C GLU A 144 6.96 17.18 6.15
N TYR A 145 6.40 15.97 5.99
CA TYR A 145 7.11 14.74 6.34
C TYR A 145 8.38 14.53 5.51
N LEU A 146 8.35 14.88 4.22
CA LEU A 146 9.54 14.82 3.35
C LEU A 146 10.58 15.88 3.71
N GLN A 147 10.16 16.98 4.35
CA GLN A 147 11.04 18.09 4.73
C GLN A 147 11.74 17.80 6.07
N THR A 148 10.96 17.36 7.05
CA THR A 148 11.41 17.17 8.44
C THR A 148 12.05 15.81 8.65
N TRP A 149 11.53 14.75 8.03
CA TRP A 149 11.93 13.37 8.32
C TRP A 149 12.74 12.71 7.21
N SER A 150 13.24 13.47 6.22
CA SER A 150 13.99 12.97 5.06
C SER A 150 15.09 11.95 5.39
N ALA A 151 15.83 12.14 6.48
CA ALA A 151 16.90 11.23 6.92
C ALA A 151 16.40 9.83 7.34
N LEU A 152 15.12 9.69 7.69
CA LEU A 152 14.49 8.42 8.08
C LEU A 152 13.82 7.71 6.90
N ILE A 153 13.71 8.36 5.75
CA ILE A 153 13.07 7.86 4.52
C ILE A 153 14.01 8.02 3.32
N PRO A 154 15.17 7.36 3.33
CA PRO A 154 16.23 7.57 2.35
C PRO A 154 15.83 7.28 0.90
N VAL A 155 14.86 6.37 0.66
CA VAL A 155 14.42 6.04 -0.70
C VAL A 155 13.59 7.19 -1.27
N LEU A 156 12.59 7.66 -0.53
CA LEU A 156 11.77 8.81 -0.90
C LEU A 156 12.62 10.08 -1.03
N ASP A 157 13.58 10.30 -0.12
CA ASP A 157 14.51 11.42 -0.22
C ASP A 157 15.43 11.31 -1.45
N LYS A 158 15.88 10.11 -1.82
CA LYS A 158 16.65 9.92 -3.05
C LYS A 158 15.81 10.21 -4.29
N LEU A 159 14.56 9.74 -4.36
CA LEU A 159 13.65 10.06 -5.46
C LEU A 159 13.43 11.58 -5.58
N ARG A 160 13.27 12.27 -4.44
CA ARG A 160 13.17 13.73 -4.37
C ARG A 160 14.42 14.44 -4.90
N ARG A 161 15.62 13.96 -4.54
CA ARG A 161 16.90 14.58 -4.92
C ARG A 161 17.35 14.28 -6.36
N CYS A 162 17.12 13.05 -6.83
CA CYS A 162 17.53 12.63 -8.17
C CYS A 162 16.46 12.90 -9.24
N GLY A 163 15.20 13.11 -8.83
CA GLY A 163 14.08 13.38 -9.72
C GLY A 163 13.66 14.85 -9.74
N THR A 164 12.40 15.08 -10.12
CA THR A 164 11.76 16.40 -10.04
C THR A 164 10.80 16.43 -8.86
N SER A 165 10.95 17.42 -7.97
CA SER A 165 10.10 17.56 -6.79
C SER A 165 9.72 19.02 -6.55
N ALA A 166 8.45 19.25 -6.20
CA ALA A 166 7.96 20.52 -5.68
C ALA A 166 7.93 20.49 -4.14
N PRO A 167 8.03 21.64 -3.44
CA PRO A 167 7.96 21.69 -1.98
C PRO A 167 6.66 21.10 -1.41
N PHE A 168 5.55 21.23 -2.15
CA PHE A 168 4.25 20.63 -1.88
C PHE A 168 3.41 20.57 -3.17
N MET A 169 2.40 19.72 -3.17
CA MET A 169 1.33 19.71 -4.17
C MET A 169 0.03 20.17 -3.48
N GLN A 170 -0.67 21.14 -4.07
CA GLN A 170 -1.95 21.61 -3.52
C GLN A 170 -3.07 20.65 -3.91
N SER A 171 -3.75 20.09 -2.91
CA SER A 171 -4.94 19.27 -3.10
C SER A 171 -6.18 20.09 -3.49
N ALA A 172 -7.13 19.44 -4.14
CA ALA A 172 -8.47 19.97 -4.34
C ALA A 172 -9.24 20.02 -3.01
N PHE A 173 -10.27 20.87 -2.96
CA PHE A 173 -11.12 21.03 -1.79
C PHE A 173 -12.40 20.18 -1.92
N PRO A 174 -12.81 19.42 -0.89
CA PRO A 174 -12.14 19.22 0.41
C PRO A 174 -10.94 18.28 0.30
N THR A 175 -10.00 18.40 1.26
CA THR A 175 -8.78 17.59 1.33
C THR A 175 -9.08 16.19 1.89
N LYS A 176 -9.76 15.37 1.08
CA LYS A 176 -10.22 14.02 1.39
C LYS A 176 -9.82 13.03 0.29
N THR A 177 -9.74 11.75 0.64
CA THR A 177 -9.22 10.68 -0.21
C THR A 177 -9.89 10.56 -1.57
N PHE A 178 -11.19 10.28 -1.64
CA PHE A 178 -11.86 10.05 -2.92
C PHE A 178 -11.89 11.29 -3.82
N PRO A 179 -12.24 12.50 -3.31
CA PRO A 179 -12.20 13.71 -4.13
C PRO A 179 -10.84 13.95 -4.76
N ASN A 180 -9.74 13.78 -4.00
CA ASN A 180 -8.40 14.13 -4.49
C ASN A 180 -7.81 13.06 -5.41
N HIS A 181 -7.89 11.79 -5.04
CA HIS A 181 -7.44 10.71 -5.93
C HIS A 181 -8.16 10.73 -7.28
N TYR A 182 -9.47 11.00 -7.29
CA TYR A 182 -10.23 11.06 -8.53
C TYR A 182 -9.96 12.35 -9.31
N SER A 183 -9.71 13.47 -8.62
CA SER A 183 -9.23 14.72 -9.26
C SER A 183 -7.88 14.52 -9.95
N ILE A 184 -6.94 13.79 -9.33
CA ILE A 184 -5.61 13.50 -9.91
C ILE A 184 -5.74 12.79 -11.27
N VAL A 185 -6.63 11.81 -11.39
CA VAL A 185 -6.77 11.00 -12.61
C VAL A 185 -7.74 11.58 -13.63
N THR A 186 -8.49 12.63 -13.30
CA THR A 186 -9.45 13.29 -14.23
C THR A 186 -9.03 14.71 -14.61
N GLY A 187 -8.20 15.37 -13.80
CA GLY A 187 -7.89 16.80 -13.94
C GLY A 187 -9.06 17.74 -13.61
N LEU A 188 -10.12 17.21 -12.99
CA LEU A 188 -11.36 17.94 -12.72
C LEU A 188 -11.52 18.23 -11.22
N TYR A 189 -12.06 19.40 -10.88
CA TYR A 189 -12.47 19.70 -9.51
C TYR A 189 -13.57 18.74 -9.02
N PRO A 190 -13.67 18.49 -7.70
CA PRO A 190 -14.73 17.67 -7.10
C PRO A 190 -16.15 18.08 -7.52
N GLU A 191 -16.43 19.38 -7.64
CA GLU A 191 -17.73 19.86 -8.10
C GLU A 191 -18.08 19.42 -9.53
N SER A 192 -17.07 19.11 -10.36
CA SER A 192 -17.23 18.68 -11.76
C SER A 192 -17.12 17.17 -11.95
N ASN A 193 -16.24 16.49 -11.20
CA ASN A 193 -16.07 15.04 -11.27
C ASN A 193 -17.09 14.25 -10.44
N GLY A 194 -17.87 14.95 -9.61
CA GLY A 194 -19.01 14.39 -8.87
C GLY A 194 -18.67 13.78 -7.51
N LEU A 195 -17.39 13.50 -7.20
CA LEU A 195 -16.95 12.96 -5.91
C LEU A 195 -16.55 14.11 -4.98
N ILE A 196 -17.50 14.63 -4.22
CA ILE A 196 -17.30 15.84 -3.39
C ILE A 196 -16.81 15.53 -1.96
N ASP A 197 -16.93 14.29 -1.50
CA ASP A 197 -16.40 13.79 -0.22
C ASP A 197 -16.40 12.24 -0.21
N ASN A 198 -15.83 11.62 0.81
CA ASN A 198 -15.90 10.17 1.06
C ASN A 198 -17.33 9.72 1.49
N THR A 199 -18.16 10.66 1.95
CA THR A 199 -19.59 10.45 2.25
C THR A 199 -20.40 11.64 1.72
N MET A 200 -21.37 11.36 0.84
CA MET A 200 -22.18 12.40 0.19
C MET A 200 -23.57 11.89 -0.17
N TYR A 201 -24.55 12.79 -0.19
CA TYR A 201 -25.93 12.49 -0.58
C TYR A 201 -26.26 13.21 -1.91
N ASP A 202 -26.95 12.51 -2.81
CA ASP A 202 -27.46 13.10 -4.05
C ASP A 202 -28.99 13.18 -3.98
N PRO A 203 -29.59 14.40 -4.00
CA PRO A 203 -31.04 14.56 -3.88
C PRO A 203 -31.83 14.08 -5.11
N VAL A 204 -31.18 13.86 -6.26
CA VAL A 204 -31.83 13.34 -7.46
C VAL A 204 -31.83 11.81 -7.46
N PHE A 205 -30.76 11.19 -6.95
CA PHE A 205 -30.72 9.74 -6.78
C PHE A 205 -31.48 9.28 -5.54
N ASP A 206 -31.70 10.20 -4.59
CA ASP A 206 -32.16 9.91 -3.23
C ASP A 206 -31.34 8.81 -2.55
N ALA A 207 -30.02 8.87 -2.75
CA ALA A 207 -29.07 7.87 -2.30
C ALA A 207 -27.88 8.50 -1.59
N THR A 208 -27.25 7.74 -0.69
CA THR A 208 -26.03 8.15 0.03
C THR A 208 -24.86 7.30 -0.42
N PHE A 209 -23.86 7.96 -0.98
CA PHE A 209 -22.54 7.39 -1.23
C PHE A 209 -21.75 7.32 0.08
N SER A 210 -21.12 6.17 0.32
CA SER A 210 -20.06 6.02 1.32
C SER A 210 -19.11 4.90 0.88
N LEU A 211 -17.88 4.91 1.40
CA LEU A 211 -16.86 3.92 1.02
C LEU A 211 -17.21 2.48 1.42
N SER A 212 -18.07 2.33 2.43
CA SER A 212 -18.57 1.04 2.93
C SER A 212 -19.91 0.61 2.32
N SER A 213 -20.54 1.48 1.53
CA SER A 213 -21.83 1.23 0.91
C SER A 213 -21.68 0.60 -0.49
N PRO A 214 -22.62 -0.26 -0.93
CA PRO A 214 -22.70 -0.70 -2.32
C PRO A 214 -22.78 0.44 -3.34
N GLU A 215 -23.28 1.63 -2.93
CA GLU A 215 -23.31 2.84 -3.77
C GLU A 215 -21.92 3.26 -4.26
N LYS A 216 -20.84 2.85 -3.58
CA LYS A 216 -19.46 3.03 -4.08
C LYS A 216 -19.30 2.46 -5.50
N ASN A 217 -20.01 1.39 -5.83
CA ASN A 217 -19.88 0.72 -7.14
C ASN A 217 -20.86 1.26 -8.19
N ASN A 218 -21.70 2.23 -7.85
CA ASN A 218 -22.64 2.83 -8.79
C ASN A 218 -21.90 3.86 -9.68
N PRO A 219 -21.80 3.64 -11.00
CA PRO A 219 -21.04 4.52 -11.91
C PRO A 219 -21.62 5.94 -12.01
N ASP A 220 -22.88 6.17 -11.67
CA ASP A 220 -23.52 7.49 -11.75
C ASP A 220 -22.91 8.52 -10.77
N TRP A 221 -22.16 8.07 -9.77
CA TRP A 221 -21.39 8.93 -8.88
C TRP A 221 -20.13 9.51 -9.55
N TYR A 222 -19.58 8.81 -10.55
CA TYR A 222 -18.27 9.06 -11.13
C TYR A 222 -18.41 9.79 -12.48
N LEU A 223 -18.22 11.11 -12.45
CA LEU A 223 -18.33 11.95 -13.65
C LEU A 223 -16.95 12.27 -14.24
N GLY A 224 -16.94 12.72 -15.50
CA GLY A 224 -15.71 12.97 -16.22
C GLY A 224 -15.04 11.69 -16.73
N GLN A 225 -13.77 11.81 -17.14
CA GLN A 225 -13.05 10.72 -17.78
C GLN A 225 -11.72 10.47 -17.07
N PRO A 226 -11.56 9.35 -16.35
CA PRO A 226 -10.29 9.02 -15.72
C PRO A 226 -9.24 8.61 -16.76
N ILE A 227 -7.97 8.84 -16.44
CA ILE A 227 -6.84 8.67 -17.36
C ILE A 227 -6.73 7.26 -17.95
N TRP A 228 -7.14 6.21 -17.24
CA TRP A 228 -7.15 4.85 -17.78
C TRP A 228 -8.15 4.68 -18.94
N HIS A 229 -9.28 5.41 -18.94
CA HIS A 229 -10.19 5.45 -20.09
C HIS A 229 -9.65 6.30 -21.24
N THR A 230 -8.95 7.40 -20.92
CA THR A 230 -8.21 8.17 -21.92
C THR A 230 -7.13 7.31 -22.59
N ALA A 231 -6.31 6.61 -21.83
CA ALA A 231 -5.32 5.67 -22.33
C ALA A 231 -5.95 4.62 -23.27
N LYS A 232 -7.04 3.99 -22.82
CA LYS A 232 -7.80 3.00 -23.60
C LYS A 232 -8.32 3.56 -24.93
N SER A 233 -8.89 4.78 -24.92
CA SER A 233 -9.38 5.44 -26.14
C SER A 233 -8.29 5.74 -27.16
N HIS A 234 -7.04 5.87 -26.70
CA HIS A 234 -5.84 6.04 -27.53
C HIS A 234 -5.08 4.73 -27.77
N GLY A 235 -5.73 3.59 -27.51
CA GLY A 235 -5.19 2.27 -27.76
C GLY A 235 -4.03 1.87 -26.85
N LEU A 236 -3.86 2.53 -25.70
CA LEU A 236 -2.92 2.14 -24.63
C LEU A 236 -3.65 1.30 -23.58
N LYS A 237 -2.89 0.52 -22.80
CA LYS A 237 -3.45 -0.34 -21.75
C LYS A 237 -3.15 0.20 -20.36
N SER A 238 -4.01 -0.12 -19.39
CA SER A 238 -3.85 0.31 -17.99
C SER A 238 -3.94 -0.84 -16.98
N GLY A 239 -3.08 -0.84 -15.96
CA GLY A 239 -3.09 -1.79 -14.84
C GLY A 239 -3.18 -1.08 -13.49
N THR A 240 -4.33 -1.15 -12.81
CA THR A 240 -4.56 -0.40 -11.58
C THR A 240 -4.57 -1.32 -10.36
N PHE A 241 -3.51 -1.24 -9.53
CA PHE A 241 -3.49 -1.88 -8.22
C PHE A 241 -4.01 -0.88 -7.18
N PHE A 242 -5.34 -0.86 -7.05
CA PHE A 242 -6.13 0.07 -6.26
C PHE A 242 -6.02 1.53 -6.73
N TRP A 243 -7.18 2.14 -6.95
CA TRP A 243 -7.37 3.58 -7.11
C TRP A 243 -8.87 3.89 -7.01
N PRO A 244 -9.30 4.96 -6.35
CA PRO A 244 -10.70 5.37 -6.35
C PRO A 244 -11.30 5.48 -7.76
N GLY A 245 -12.33 4.67 -8.04
CA GLY A 245 -13.00 4.58 -9.34
C GLY A 245 -12.43 3.54 -10.31
N SER A 246 -11.27 2.93 -10.04
CA SER A 246 -10.69 1.90 -10.91
C SER A 246 -11.47 0.57 -10.88
N ASP A 247 -12.16 0.29 -9.78
CA ASP A 247 -13.02 -0.88 -9.58
C ASP A 247 -14.51 -0.57 -9.85
N VAL A 248 -14.79 0.52 -10.56
CA VAL A 248 -16.15 0.94 -10.95
C VAL A 248 -16.27 0.99 -12.47
N LYS A 249 -17.43 0.53 -12.99
CA LYS A 249 -17.69 0.43 -14.42
C LYS A 249 -18.07 1.78 -15.05
N ILE A 250 -17.15 2.73 -15.04
CA ILE A 250 -17.38 4.10 -15.52
C ILE A 250 -17.52 4.09 -17.05
N ALA A 251 -18.57 4.71 -17.59
CA ALA A 251 -18.85 4.69 -19.04
C ALA A 251 -18.78 3.27 -19.65
N ASP A 252 -19.37 2.29 -18.95
CA ASP A 252 -19.41 0.87 -19.32
C ASP A 252 -18.06 0.17 -19.48
N SER A 253 -16.98 0.74 -18.93
CA SER A 253 -15.63 0.18 -19.03
C SER A 253 -14.90 0.15 -17.68
N PHE A 254 -13.95 -0.78 -17.59
CA PHE A 254 -12.91 -0.87 -16.55
C PHE A 254 -11.52 -0.62 -17.18
N PRO A 255 -10.48 -0.39 -16.35
CA PRO A 255 -9.09 -0.61 -16.75
C PRO A 255 -8.88 -2.03 -17.33
N ASP A 256 -7.89 -2.22 -18.21
CA ASP A 256 -7.58 -3.54 -18.78
C ASP A 256 -7.24 -4.59 -17.72
N ILE A 257 -6.54 -4.17 -16.66
CA ILE A 257 -6.26 -4.96 -15.47
C ILE A 257 -6.59 -4.08 -14.26
N TYR A 258 -7.41 -4.57 -13.34
CA TYR A 258 -7.72 -3.89 -12.09
C TYR A 258 -7.88 -4.90 -10.97
N VAL A 259 -7.67 -4.45 -9.74
CA VAL A 259 -7.91 -5.24 -8.53
C VAL A 259 -9.00 -4.54 -7.72
N PRO A 260 -10.12 -5.22 -7.38
CA PRO A 260 -11.11 -4.69 -6.45
C PRO A 260 -10.47 -4.32 -5.12
N TYR A 261 -10.83 -3.16 -4.55
CA TYR A 261 -10.20 -2.69 -3.31
C TYR A 261 -10.37 -3.68 -2.15
N ASP A 262 -9.25 -4.09 -1.57
CA ASP A 262 -9.16 -4.85 -0.33
C ASP A 262 -7.96 -4.34 0.48
N GLY A 263 -8.26 -3.52 1.49
CA GLY A 263 -7.23 -2.93 2.36
C GLY A 263 -6.49 -3.94 3.25
N THR A 264 -6.86 -5.23 3.23
CA THR A 264 -6.13 -6.29 3.93
C THR A 264 -4.96 -6.85 3.14
N VAL A 265 -4.88 -6.56 1.83
CA VAL A 265 -3.78 -7.01 0.98
C VAL A 265 -2.48 -6.31 1.40
N PRO A 266 -1.41 -7.07 1.77
CA PRO A 266 -0.13 -6.51 2.18
C PRO A 266 0.52 -5.65 1.09
N PHE A 267 1.24 -4.60 1.47
CA PHE A 267 1.85 -3.64 0.54
C PHE A 267 2.88 -4.30 -0.40
N GLU A 268 3.62 -5.27 0.10
CA GLU A 268 4.57 -6.06 -0.67
C GLU A 268 3.86 -6.80 -1.80
N GLU A 269 2.72 -7.44 -1.53
CA GLU A 269 1.95 -8.15 -2.55
C GLU A 269 1.50 -7.21 -3.68
N ARG A 270 1.14 -5.97 -3.34
CA ARG A 270 0.78 -4.93 -4.33
C ARG A 270 1.97 -4.60 -5.23
N VAL A 271 3.13 -4.33 -4.63
CA VAL A 271 4.37 -4.03 -5.36
C VAL A 271 4.79 -5.20 -6.26
N PHE A 272 4.83 -6.42 -5.73
CA PHE A 272 5.21 -7.60 -6.49
C PHE A 272 4.24 -7.88 -7.63
N THR A 273 2.95 -7.60 -7.45
CA THR A 273 1.97 -7.74 -8.54
C THR A 273 2.21 -6.73 -9.65
N VAL A 274 2.48 -5.45 -9.34
CA VAL A 274 2.84 -4.45 -10.35
C VAL A 274 4.13 -4.82 -11.08
N LEU A 275 5.16 -5.30 -10.36
CA LEU A 275 6.40 -5.79 -10.97
C LEU A 275 6.18 -7.01 -11.88
N LYS A 276 5.23 -7.89 -11.52
CA LYS A 276 4.82 -9.02 -12.37
C LYS A 276 4.09 -8.55 -13.63
N TRP A 277 3.22 -7.55 -13.51
CA TRP A 277 2.56 -6.96 -14.67
C TRP A 277 3.56 -6.32 -15.65
N LEU A 278 4.62 -5.70 -15.14
CA LEU A 278 5.71 -5.14 -15.95
C LEU A 278 6.56 -6.21 -16.65
N GLN A 279 6.42 -7.48 -16.29
CA GLN A 279 7.13 -8.62 -16.89
C GLN A 279 6.22 -9.49 -17.77
N LEU A 280 4.97 -9.07 -18.02
CA LEU A 280 4.08 -9.82 -18.93
C LEU A 280 4.71 -9.97 -20.32
N PRO A 281 4.60 -11.14 -20.95
CA PRO A 281 5.21 -11.37 -22.26
C PRO A 281 4.63 -10.43 -23.32
N ALA A 282 5.46 -10.06 -24.31
CA ALA A 282 5.13 -9.06 -25.33
C ALA A 282 3.82 -9.32 -26.08
N ASN A 283 3.42 -10.59 -26.23
CA ASN A 283 2.17 -11.00 -26.88
C ASN A 283 0.90 -10.66 -26.07
N LYS A 284 1.00 -10.47 -24.75
CA LYS A 284 -0.13 -10.05 -23.90
C LYS A 284 -0.31 -8.52 -23.87
N ARG A 285 0.61 -7.78 -24.50
CA ARG A 285 0.73 -6.31 -24.52
C ARG A 285 0.66 -5.73 -23.10
N LEU A 286 1.83 -5.37 -22.58
CA LEU A 286 2.04 -4.72 -21.28
C LEU A 286 1.15 -3.48 -21.11
N PRO A 287 0.64 -3.18 -19.89
CA PRO A 287 0.05 -1.88 -19.61
C PRO A 287 1.09 -0.76 -19.80
N ASP A 288 0.62 0.38 -20.29
CA ASP A 288 1.40 1.61 -20.48
C ASP A 288 1.23 2.57 -19.28
N PHE A 289 0.10 2.46 -18.57
CA PHE A 289 -0.22 3.23 -17.38
C PHE A 289 -0.53 2.31 -16.20
N PHE A 290 0.03 2.62 -15.03
CA PHE A 290 -0.15 1.85 -13.82
C PHE A 290 -0.54 2.74 -12.65
N THR A 291 -1.31 2.18 -11.71
CA THR A 291 -1.49 2.79 -10.39
C THR A 291 -1.09 1.82 -9.28
N LEU A 292 -0.56 2.39 -8.21
CA LEU A 292 -0.29 1.72 -6.95
C LEU A 292 -0.74 2.64 -5.81
N TYR A 293 -1.55 2.13 -4.90
CA TYR A 293 -2.04 2.89 -3.75
C TYR A 293 -1.70 2.17 -2.44
N LEU A 294 -1.22 2.93 -1.45
CA LEU A 294 -0.97 2.50 -0.08
C LEU A 294 -1.72 3.43 0.89
N GLU A 295 -2.42 2.85 1.87
CA GLU A 295 -3.24 3.57 2.88
C GLU A 295 -2.39 4.28 3.94
N GLU A 296 -1.07 4.06 3.94
CA GLU A 296 -0.14 4.70 4.86
C GLU A 296 0.61 5.84 4.14
N PRO A 297 0.91 6.95 4.84
CA PRO A 297 0.84 7.13 6.29
C PRO A 297 -0.50 7.63 6.88
N ASP A 298 -1.57 7.78 6.10
CA ASP A 298 -2.87 8.31 6.56
C ASP A 298 -3.43 7.56 7.77
N LYS A 299 -3.50 6.21 7.68
CA LYS A 299 -4.05 5.38 8.77
C LYS A 299 -3.32 5.58 10.09
N SER A 300 -1.98 5.63 10.08
CA SER A 300 -1.19 5.91 11.27
C SER A 300 -1.33 7.36 11.73
N GLY A 301 -1.41 8.32 10.81
CA GLY A 301 -1.67 9.73 11.10
C GLY A 301 -3.01 9.94 11.81
N HIS A 302 -4.05 9.24 11.40
CA HIS A 302 -5.35 9.25 12.07
C HIS A 302 -5.33 8.58 13.45
N SER A 303 -4.55 7.51 13.62
CA SER A 303 -4.51 6.74 14.87
C SER A 303 -3.66 7.40 15.95
N TYR A 304 -2.57 8.07 15.56
CA TYR A 304 -1.54 8.55 16.49
C TYR A 304 -1.25 10.05 16.38
N GLY A 305 -1.86 10.76 15.44
CA GLY A 305 -1.55 12.15 15.13
C GLY A 305 -0.33 12.29 14.20
N PRO A 306 -0.17 13.46 13.53
CA PRO A 306 0.85 13.68 12.51
C PRO A 306 2.27 13.82 13.06
N VAL A 307 2.46 13.90 14.39
CA VAL A 307 3.78 13.97 15.05
C VAL A 307 3.82 12.96 16.20
N SER A 308 4.21 11.72 15.91
CA SER A 308 4.16 10.59 16.84
C SER A 308 5.19 9.50 16.52
N GLY A 309 5.43 8.55 17.42
CA GLY A 309 6.24 7.37 17.10
C GLY A 309 5.59 6.48 16.02
N GLY A 310 4.25 6.44 16.00
CA GLY A 310 3.48 5.68 15.02
C GLY A 310 3.65 6.19 13.60
N ILE A 311 3.58 7.52 13.39
CA ILE A 311 3.78 8.10 12.05
C ILE A 311 5.22 7.87 11.55
N ILE A 312 6.23 7.96 12.41
CA ILE A 312 7.63 7.69 12.02
C ILE A 312 7.79 6.24 11.57
N THR A 313 7.23 5.29 12.32
CA THR A 313 7.28 3.86 11.97
C THR A 313 6.58 3.60 10.63
N SER A 314 5.42 4.23 10.41
CA SER A 314 4.68 4.13 9.16
C SER A 314 5.44 4.71 7.96
N LEU A 315 6.06 5.89 8.12
CA LEU A 315 6.89 6.50 7.08
C LEU A 315 8.08 5.61 6.70
N GLN A 316 8.77 5.01 7.68
CA GLN A 316 9.85 4.05 7.42
C GLN A 316 9.34 2.78 6.72
N GLY A 317 8.16 2.29 7.11
CA GLY A 317 7.51 1.16 6.46
C GLY A 317 7.20 1.43 4.99
N VAL A 318 6.58 2.57 4.69
CA VAL A 318 6.29 2.99 3.31
C VAL A 318 7.58 3.20 2.51
N ASP A 319 8.60 3.84 3.09
CA ASP A 319 9.91 4.01 2.43
C ASP A 319 10.56 2.67 2.07
N LYS A 320 10.45 1.66 2.96
CA LYS A 320 10.90 0.29 2.67
C LYS A 320 10.14 -0.33 1.50
N ILE A 321 8.82 -0.18 1.43
CA ILE A 321 7.99 -0.68 0.32
C ILE A 321 8.38 -0.01 -1.01
N ILE A 322 8.58 1.31 -1.01
CA ILE A 322 9.08 2.02 -2.20
C ILE A 322 10.50 1.56 -2.56
N GLY A 323 11.34 1.27 -1.56
CA GLY A 323 12.65 0.64 -1.75
C GLY A 323 12.56 -0.71 -2.46
N GLN A 324 11.62 -1.57 -2.06
CA GLN A 324 11.35 -2.84 -2.72
C GLN A 324 10.89 -2.66 -4.16
N LEU A 325 10.01 -1.69 -4.43
CA LEU A 325 9.60 -1.33 -5.79
C LEU A 325 10.81 -0.92 -6.64
N MET A 326 11.64 0.01 -6.15
CA MET A 326 12.81 0.51 -6.88
C MET A 326 13.87 -0.56 -7.09
N ASN A 327 14.12 -1.42 -6.09
CA ASN A 327 15.02 -2.56 -6.22
C ASN A 327 14.49 -3.58 -7.24
N GLY A 328 13.18 -3.87 -7.24
CA GLY A 328 12.53 -4.70 -8.24
C GLY A 328 12.68 -4.14 -9.66
N LEU A 329 12.41 -2.85 -9.85
CA LEU A 329 12.61 -2.15 -11.12
C LEU A 329 14.08 -2.15 -11.56
N LYS A 330 15.03 -2.03 -10.62
CA LYS A 330 16.46 -2.17 -10.89
C LYS A 330 16.80 -3.58 -11.38
N GLN A 331 16.30 -4.60 -10.67
CA GLN A 331 16.54 -6.01 -10.98
C GLN A 331 16.10 -6.40 -12.39
N ILE A 332 14.96 -5.87 -12.85
CA ILE A 332 14.40 -6.10 -14.19
C ILE A 332 14.79 -5.03 -15.23
N ASN A 333 15.78 -4.18 -14.93
CA ASN A 333 16.30 -3.14 -15.83
C ASN A 333 15.27 -2.10 -16.31
N LEU A 334 14.25 -1.78 -15.50
CA LEU A 334 13.24 -0.77 -15.79
C LEU A 334 13.41 0.55 -15.02
N HIS A 335 14.27 0.60 -13.99
CA HIS A 335 14.53 1.80 -13.20
C HIS A 335 15.04 3.03 -13.99
N ARG A 336 15.57 2.84 -15.21
CA ARG A 336 16.01 3.91 -16.14
C ARG A 336 15.09 4.10 -17.35
N CYS A 337 13.94 3.41 -17.36
CA CYS A 337 12.96 3.42 -18.45
C CYS A 337 11.62 3.99 -17.99
N LEU A 338 11.14 3.50 -16.85
CA LEU A 338 9.80 3.75 -16.33
C LEU A 338 9.69 5.13 -15.69
N ASN A 339 8.64 5.88 -16.04
CA ASN A 339 8.32 7.15 -15.40
C ASN A 339 7.53 6.88 -14.12
N ILE A 340 7.98 7.41 -12.98
CA ILE A 340 7.30 7.26 -11.69
C ILE A 340 6.83 8.64 -11.23
N ILE A 341 5.57 8.73 -10.85
CA ILE A 341 5.01 9.88 -10.15
C ILE A 341 4.59 9.38 -8.76
N ILE A 342 5.24 9.87 -7.71
CA ILE A 342 4.80 9.66 -6.33
C ILE A 342 4.01 10.89 -5.88
N VAL A 343 2.79 10.67 -5.42
CA VAL A 343 1.87 11.71 -4.96
C VAL A 343 1.24 11.32 -3.62
N ALA A 344 0.59 12.30 -3.02
CA ALA A 344 -0.38 12.14 -1.95
C ALA A 344 -1.64 12.88 -2.36
N ASP A 345 -2.76 12.45 -1.82
CA ASP A 345 -4.08 13.05 -2.00
C ASP A 345 -4.30 14.25 -1.08
N HIS A 346 -3.78 14.21 0.15
CA HIS A 346 -3.80 15.30 1.11
C HIS A 346 -2.69 15.19 2.17
N GLY A 347 -2.65 16.16 3.08
CA GLY A 347 -1.84 16.09 4.30
C GLY A 347 -2.62 15.55 5.49
N MET A 348 -2.08 15.79 6.69
CA MET A 348 -2.67 15.36 7.96
C MET A 348 -2.53 16.46 9.01
N GLU A 349 -3.48 16.53 9.95
CA GLU A 349 -3.49 17.54 11.01
C GLU A 349 -3.98 16.96 12.35
N GLU A 350 -3.47 17.53 13.44
CA GLU A 350 -3.82 17.18 14.82
C GLU A 350 -5.19 17.76 15.21
N THR A 351 -6.07 16.89 15.73
CA THR A 351 -7.39 17.30 16.24
C THR A 351 -7.36 17.43 17.76
N SER A 352 -8.29 18.19 18.36
CA SER A 352 -8.39 18.29 19.83
C SER A 352 -9.84 18.41 20.27
N CYS A 353 -10.19 17.72 21.35
CA CYS A 353 -11.52 17.81 21.98
C CYS A 353 -11.85 19.20 22.54
N GLU A 354 -10.83 20.02 22.81
CA GLU A 354 -10.98 21.42 23.24
C GLU A 354 -11.24 22.36 22.06
N ARG A 355 -10.95 21.87 20.84
CA ARG A 355 -11.10 22.59 19.59
C ARG A 355 -12.17 21.90 18.74
N LYS A 356 -13.41 21.90 19.24
CA LYS A 356 -14.58 21.41 18.52
C LYS A 356 -15.77 22.33 18.79
N GLU A 357 -16.68 22.43 17.83
CA GLU A 357 -17.97 23.07 18.06
C GLU A 357 -19.06 22.05 17.79
N THR A 358 -20.07 22.04 18.65
CA THR A 358 -21.22 21.16 18.44
C THR A 358 -22.39 21.96 17.90
N MET A 359 -23.10 21.41 16.91
CA MET A 359 -24.30 22.06 16.37
C MET A 359 -25.35 22.29 17.45
N LYS A 360 -25.42 21.39 18.43
CA LYS A 360 -26.30 21.53 19.60
C LYS A 360 -26.01 22.80 20.41
N GLU A 361 -24.76 23.20 20.56
CA GLU A 361 -24.38 24.43 21.26
C GLU A 361 -24.67 25.68 20.44
N LEU A 362 -24.67 25.56 19.10
CA LEU A 362 -24.90 26.67 18.18
C LEU A 362 -26.38 26.97 17.99
N VAL A 363 -27.19 25.95 17.71
CA VAL A 363 -28.61 26.10 17.30
C VAL A 363 -29.61 25.47 18.27
N GLY A 364 -29.15 24.79 19.33
CA GLY A 364 -30.03 24.12 20.28
C GLY A 364 -30.53 22.78 19.74
N ASP A 365 -31.77 22.73 19.25
CA ASP A 365 -32.34 21.51 18.68
C ASP A 365 -31.76 21.25 17.27
N THR A 366 -31.15 20.07 17.10
CA THR A 366 -30.53 19.64 15.85
C THR A 366 -31.40 18.69 15.02
N SER A 367 -32.60 18.34 15.50
CA SER A 367 -33.50 17.35 14.86
C SER A 367 -33.87 17.65 13.40
N MET A 368 -33.84 18.93 13.01
CA MET A 368 -34.17 19.41 11.67
C MET A 368 -32.99 19.45 10.69
N TYR A 369 -31.80 19.05 11.13
CA TYR A 369 -30.56 19.17 10.38
C TYR A 369 -29.88 17.81 10.20
N VAL A 370 -29.37 17.58 8.99
CA VAL A 370 -28.40 16.52 8.72
C VAL A 370 -27.05 17.20 8.58
N VAL A 371 -26.10 16.79 9.42
CA VAL A 371 -24.78 17.41 9.52
C VAL A 371 -23.74 16.39 9.08
N THR A 372 -23.00 16.72 8.03
CA THR A 372 -21.74 16.03 7.73
C THR A 372 -20.67 16.59 8.65
N GLU A 373 -20.12 15.74 9.50
CA GLU A 373 -19.15 16.09 10.54
C GLU A 373 -17.72 16.21 9.98
N GLY A 374 -16.84 16.84 10.77
CA GLY A 374 -15.42 16.97 10.46
C GLY A 374 -14.95 18.41 10.26
N PRO A 375 -13.74 18.61 9.68
CA PRO A 375 -13.14 19.94 9.53
C PRO A 375 -13.88 20.81 8.51
N ILE A 376 -14.55 20.19 7.53
CA ILE A 376 -15.48 20.86 6.61
C ILE A 376 -16.88 20.38 6.94
N GLY A 377 -17.50 21.02 7.91
CA GLY A 377 -18.87 20.71 8.29
C GLY A 377 -19.83 21.13 7.18
N ARG A 378 -20.75 20.26 6.77
CA ARG A 378 -21.80 20.62 5.80
C ARG A 378 -23.16 20.35 6.40
N ILE A 379 -24.11 21.24 6.15
CA ILE A 379 -25.43 21.17 6.76
C ILE A 379 -26.47 21.14 5.65
N ARG A 380 -27.26 20.06 5.66
CA ARG A 380 -28.52 20.00 4.96
C ARG A 380 -29.63 20.25 5.97
N ALA A 381 -30.28 21.40 5.84
CA ALA A 381 -31.35 21.80 6.73
C ALA A 381 -32.72 21.65 6.09
N LYS A 382 -33.76 21.47 6.91
CA LYS A 382 -35.14 21.81 6.52
C LYS A 382 -35.45 23.32 6.69
N SER A 383 -34.56 24.13 7.27
CA SER A 383 -34.73 25.57 7.56
C SER A 383 -33.40 26.37 7.52
N LYS A 384 -33.42 27.67 7.22
CA LYS A 384 -32.26 28.44 6.71
C LYS A 384 -31.49 29.35 7.70
N ASP A 385 -31.82 29.41 8.99
CA ASP A 385 -31.22 30.41 9.91
C ASP A 385 -30.32 29.83 11.01
N CYS A 386 -29.06 30.31 11.09
CA CYS A 386 -28.14 30.08 12.21
C CYS A 386 -27.32 31.36 12.50
N LYS A 387 -27.50 32.00 13.67
CA LYS A 387 -26.66 33.13 14.11
C LYS A 387 -26.42 33.09 15.64
N LYS A 388 -25.15 33.14 16.04
CA LYS A 388 -24.71 33.53 17.39
C LYS A 388 -23.58 34.58 17.30
N PRO A 389 -23.51 35.56 18.21
CA PRO A 389 -22.31 36.38 18.40
C PRO A 389 -21.15 35.51 18.90
N ASP A 390 -19.92 35.82 18.48
CA ASP A 390 -18.65 35.18 18.92
C ASP A 390 -18.39 33.71 18.52
N GLN A 391 -18.92 33.28 17.38
CA GLN A 391 -18.66 31.94 16.83
C GLN A 391 -17.27 31.81 16.17
N LYS A 392 -16.52 30.75 16.49
CA LYS A 392 -15.26 30.39 15.81
C LYS A 392 -15.47 29.81 14.41
N ILE A 393 -16.70 29.43 14.09
CA ILE A 393 -17.13 28.96 12.77
C ILE A 393 -17.62 30.11 11.90
N LYS A 394 -17.36 30.01 10.59
CA LYS A 394 -17.99 30.90 9.62
C LYS A 394 -18.91 30.09 8.69
N PRO A 395 -20.24 30.23 8.81
CA PRO A 395 -21.15 29.64 7.86
C PRO A 395 -21.08 30.38 6.53
N TYR A 396 -21.08 29.62 5.45
CA TYR A 396 -21.16 30.11 4.09
C TYR A 396 -22.33 29.43 3.38
N LEU A 397 -23.12 30.21 2.65
CA LEU A 397 -23.83 29.63 1.52
C LEU A 397 -22.79 29.18 0.49
N LYS A 398 -22.95 28.01 -0.11
CA LYS A 398 -21.95 27.46 -1.06
C LYS A 398 -21.55 28.44 -2.16
N ALA A 399 -22.49 29.26 -2.64
CA ALA A 399 -22.23 30.30 -3.64
C ALA A 399 -21.24 31.40 -3.18
N ASN A 400 -21.16 31.63 -1.87
CA ASN A 400 -20.33 32.64 -1.21
C ASN A 400 -18.99 32.09 -0.71
N LEU A 401 -18.70 30.80 -0.90
CA LEU A 401 -17.37 30.26 -0.62
C LEU A 401 -16.32 30.95 -1.52
N PRO A 402 -15.07 31.10 -1.03
CA PRO A 402 -13.99 31.64 -1.85
C PRO A 402 -13.89 30.89 -3.19
N LYS A 403 -13.97 31.63 -4.30
CA LYS A 403 -14.05 31.03 -5.65
C LYS A 403 -12.89 30.10 -5.97
N ARG A 404 -11.69 30.36 -5.42
CA ARG A 404 -10.51 29.49 -5.52
C ARG A 404 -10.72 28.05 -5.03
N LEU A 405 -11.77 27.78 -4.26
CA LEU A 405 -12.08 26.44 -3.77
C LEU A 405 -12.81 25.59 -4.81
N HIS A 406 -13.46 26.19 -5.81
CA HIS A 406 -14.24 25.47 -6.83
C HIS A 406 -15.16 24.40 -6.20
N PHE A 407 -15.96 24.84 -5.21
CA PHE A 407 -16.77 23.95 -4.37
C PHE A 407 -18.19 24.51 -4.16
N ALA A 408 -18.93 24.70 -5.25
CA ALA A 408 -20.31 25.17 -5.22
C ALA A 408 -21.19 24.58 -6.32
N ASN A 409 -20.62 24.27 -7.49
CA ASN A 409 -21.33 23.88 -8.70
C ASN A 409 -21.64 22.37 -8.74
N SER A 410 -22.22 21.85 -7.66
CA SER A 410 -22.75 20.49 -7.61
C SER A 410 -23.97 20.45 -6.72
N ARG A 411 -24.96 19.64 -7.12
CA ARG A 411 -26.15 19.37 -6.30
C ARG A 411 -25.84 18.48 -5.10
N ARG A 412 -24.71 17.78 -5.12
CA ARG A 412 -24.21 16.94 -4.02
C ARG A 412 -23.53 17.77 -2.92
N ILE A 413 -23.24 19.05 -3.19
CA ILE A 413 -22.75 20.00 -2.19
C ILE A 413 -23.95 20.69 -1.54
N GLU A 414 -24.09 20.53 -0.23
CA GLU A 414 -25.14 21.14 0.56
C GLU A 414 -25.11 22.67 0.46
N ASP A 415 -26.29 23.30 0.52
CA ASP A 415 -26.42 24.76 0.36
C ASP A 415 -25.66 25.54 1.44
N VAL A 416 -25.53 24.98 2.64
CA VAL A 416 -24.77 25.56 3.75
C VAL A 416 -23.52 24.74 4.01
N SER A 417 -22.37 25.38 3.86
CA SER A 417 -21.06 24.85 4.22
C SER A 417 -20.48 25.67 5.37
N ILE A 418 -19.95 24.98 6.38
CA ILE A 418 -19.22 25.60 7.48
C ILE A 418 -17.73 25.40 7.22
N LEU A 419 -17.03 26.51 6.99
CA LEU A 419 -15.59 26.50 6.81
C LEU A 419 -14.90 26.92 8.10
N TRP A 420 -13.96 26.09 8.53
CA TRP A 420 -13.06 26.39 9.62
C TRP A 420 -11.78 27.02 9.09
N LEU A 421 -11.38 28.15 9.69
CA LEU A 421 -10.12 28.80 9.32
C LEU A 421 -8.92 28.12 9.97
N VAL A 422 -9.05 27.52 11.16
CA VAL A 422 -8.04 26.61 11.73
C VAL A 422 -8.59 25.72 12.87
N TYR A 423 -8.12 24.47 12.94
CA TYR A 423 -8.07 23.58 14.11
C TYR A 423 -9.34 23.05 14.79
N CYS A 424 -10.53 23.02 14.17
CA CYS A 424 -11.71 22.43 14.83
C CYS A 424 -12.59 21.58 13.91
N SER A 425 -13.41 20.69 14.52
CA SER A 425 -14.42 19.88 13.83
C SER A 425 -15.85 20.20 14.29
N VAL A 426 -16.84 19.97 13.42
CA VAL A 426 -18.27 20.08 13.74
C VAL A 426 -18.83 18.70 14.08
N THR A 427 -19.60 18.61 15.17
CA THR A 427 -20.37 17.39 15.53
C THR A 427 -21.86 17.68 15.77
N GLY A 428 -22.73 16.71 15.46
CA GLY A 428 -24.18 16.82 15.59
C GLY A 428 -24.71 16.70 17.04
N THR A 429 -23.95 16.06 17.93
CA THR A 429 -24.32 15.83 19.35
C THR A 429 -23.16 16.09 20.32
N LYS A 430 -23.46 16.24 21.62
CA LYS A 430 -22.45 16.31 22.71
C LYS A 430 -21.64 15.03 22.85
N THR A 431 -22.27 13.90 22.52
CA THR A 431 -21.58 12.66 22.20
C THR A 431 -20.89 12.88 20.87
N ALA A 432 -19.56 12.89 20.90
CA ALA A 432 -18.79 12.73 19.69
C ALA A 432 -19.19 11.39 19.08
N SER A 433 -19.84 11.43 17.91
CA SER A 433 -20.06 10.23 17.11
C SER A 433 -18.73 9.86 16.47
N PHE A 434 -17.87 9.24 17.28
CA PHE A 434 -16.66 8.60 16.80
C PHE A 434 -17.04 7.40 15.94
N PHE A 435 -16.76 7.46 14.64
CA PHE A 435 -16.20 6.30 13.97
C PHE A 435 -14.68 6.37 14.14
N LEU A 436 -14.21 5.88 15.28
CA LEU A 436 -13.06 4.97 15.45
C LEU A 436 -12.74 4.85 16.95
N LYS A 437 -12.49 3.60 17.35
CA LYS A 437 -12.57 3.08 18.71
C LYS A 437 -11.29 3.43 19.49
N PHE A 438 -11.48 3.94 20.70
CA PHE A 438 -10.47 4.37 21.66
C PHE A 438 -9.68 3.21 22.29
N SER A 439 -8.35 3.41 22.41
CA SER A 439 -7.54 3.04 23.57
C SER A 439 -6.32 3.95 23.65
#